data_AF-A0A7J4KTK0-F1
#
_entry.id   AF-A0A7J4KTK0-F1
#
_cell.length_a   1.000
_cell.length_b   1.000
_cell.length_c   1.000
_cell.angle_alpha   90.00
_cell.angle_beta   90.00
_cell.angle_gamma   90.00
#
_symmetry.space_group_name_H-M   'P 1'
#
loop_
_entity.id
_entity.type
_entity.pdbx_description
1 polymer ?
#
loop_
_entity_poly.entity_id
_entity_poly.type
_entity_poly.pdbx_seq_one_letter_code
_entity_poly.pdbx_strand_id
1 'polypeptide(L)'
;MKKYLIIIAGWHYSDSNCDFYEKIQKLSENFNNVDIFIASHRSLSNIDKKALKIIKKIKNCKIYAFQNIGYDWGAFSQAIDYIKKTELSYEYIFFMHDDIEIININFLDIFSQFIEKEKIVMAGNSENQILHSFQKTHPHIIEWAKQSEWGVKINSKRWSTIRGSFFATKKEVFDRIKKIPFKKGSDVRFGNWSLIIFCGLVSDIFGENSTKSISKTYLVSPYIVEYERGKKNTSDELTQSNEKMLTKKLYNKLLFVYRKLRGGYYRITRFSGPEDGLKIHVGCGNSYLQGYLNIDVLEQSAADVVCDAKTIDFKKNSVSEVLMYHFIEHIDKFEAEKMLEKIYGWLRPEGALIIECPDVVKVARLVIKNKRNIVELETGPHGFRGFYGEPVKNMTNWDYHKWGYSEFTLQTKLKKLNFSKVKVEKPVSHGRRSNRDLRIIAIK
;
A
#
# COMPACT_ATOMS: atom_id res chain seq x y z
N MET A 1 25.79 30.48 9.25
CA MET A 1 24.72 29.61 9.75
C MET A 1 23.98 29.03 8.56
N LYS A 2 23.80 27.70 8.50
CA LYS A 2 23.22 27.00 7.35
C LYS A 2 21.74 27.33 7.18
N LYS A 3 21.24 27.66 6.00
CA LYS A 3 19.79 27.91 5.83
C LYS A 3 19.00 26.63 5.55
N TYR A 4 17.89 26.46 6.25
CA TYR A 4 17.07 25.24 6.20
C TYR A 4 15.69 25.51 5.63
N LEU A 5 15.20 24.58 4.81
CA LEU A 5 13.82 24.54 4.35
C LEU A 5 13.19 23.20 4.76
N ILE A 6 12.04 23.23 5.41
CA ILE A 6 11.27 22.02 5.73
C ILE A 6 10.00 22.01 4.87
N ILE A 7 9.73 20.90 4.20
CA ILE A 7 8.46 20.60 3.53
C ILE A 7 7.81 19.41 4.23
N ILE A 8 6.67 19.67 4.86
CA ILE A 8 5.85 18.68 5.57
C ILE A 8 4.68 18.30 4.68
N ALA A 9 4.51 17.02 4.37
CA ALA A 9 3.28 16.50 3.79
C ALA A 9 2.21 16.44 4.89
N GLY A 10 1.39 17.49 4.97
CA GLY A 10 0.32 17.59 5.96
C GLY A 10 -0.89 16.78 5.52
N TRP A 11 -0.91 15.51 5.88
CA TRP A 11 -1.99 14.58 5.52
C TRP A 11 -2.84 14.21 6.74
N HIS A 12 -2.23 13.85 7.86
CA HIS A 12 -2.98 13.29 8.99
C HIS A 12 -3.68 14.37 9.80
N TYR A 13 -2.98 15.45 10.16
CA TYR A 13 -3.49 16.57 10.98
C TYR A 13 -4.33 16.17 12.19
N SER A 14 -4.10 14.99 12.77
CA SER A 14 -4.96 14.48 13.83
C SER A 14 -4.52 14.98 15.19
N ASP A 15 -5.44 14.97 16.16
CA ASP A 15 -5.15 15.24 17.58
C ASP A 15 -3.98 14.38 18.10
N SER A 16 -3.87 13.14 17.63
CA SER A 16 -2.77 12.22 17.96
C SER A 16 -1.39 12.73 17.52
N ASN A 17 -1.35 13.61 16.52
CA ASN A 17 -0.12 14.11 15.92
C ASN A 17 0.23 15.53 16.40
N CYS A 18 -0.45 16.03 17.45
CA CYS A 18 -0.11 17.33 18.04
C CYS A 18 1.36 17.39 18.53
N ASP A 19 1.90 16.29 19.06
CA ASP A 19 3.29 16.22 19.53
C ASP A 19 4.29 16.53 18.39
N PHE A 20 4.04 16.02 17.18
CA PHE A 20 4.87 16.35 16.02
C PHE A 20 4.90 17.85 15.75
N TYR A 21 3.73 18.50 15.67
CA TYR A 21 3.67 19.94 15.40
C TYR A 21 4.19 20.79 16.57
N GLU A 22 4.07 20.33 17.82
CA GLU A 22 4.69 20.97 18.99
C GLU A 22 6.23 20.91 18.91
N LYS A 23 6.79 19.78 18.47
CA LYS A 23 8.23 19.65 18.20
C LYS A 23 8.69 20.56 17.08
N ILE A 24 7.92 20.67 15.99
CA ILE A 24 8.21 21.62 14.89
C ILE A 24 8.11 23.06 15.38
N GLN A 25 7.13 23.41 16.23
CA GLN A 25 7.03 24.74 16.83
C GLN A 25 8.29 25.05 17.64
N LYS A 26 8.68 24.16 18.55
CA LYS A 26 9.89 24.32 19.36
C LYS A 26 11.16 24.41 18.51
N LEU A 27 11.24 23.63 17.44
CA LEU A 27 12.32 23.72 16.46
C LEU A 27 12.37 25.12 15.81
N SER A 28 11.22 25.66 15.37
CA SER A 28 11.15 26.99 14.76
C SER A 28 11.53 28.13 15.72
N GLU A 29 11.42 27.90 17.03
CA GLU A 29 11.85 28.84 18.06
C GLU A 29 13.37 28.80 18.28
N ASN A 30 13.99 27.63 18.07
CA ASN A 30 15.42 27.41 18.27
C ASN A 30 16.27 27.71 17.02
N PHE A 31 15.70 27.54 15.82
CA PHE A 31 16.37 27.79 14.55
C PHE A 31 15.85 29.10 13.93
N ASN A 32 16.65 30.16 13.93
CA ASN A 32 16.28 31.45 13.33
C ASN A 32 16.35 31.47 11.79
N ASN A 33 16.86 30.39 11.20
CA ASN A 33 17.26 30.22 9.81
C ASN A 33 16.55 29.03 9.16
N VAL A 34 15.31 28.76 9.57
CA VAL A 34 14.44 27.74 9.01
C VAL A 34 13.17 28.35 8.45
N ASP A 35 12.83 27.98 7.22
CA ASP A 35 11.53 28.20 6.59
C ASP A 35 10.75 26.89 6.59
N ILE A 36 9.46 26.93 6.94
CA ILE A 36 8.64 25.73 7.08
C ILE A 36 7.43 25.84 6.16
N PHE A 37 7.24 24.83 5.33
CA PHE A 37 6.13 24.70 4.40
C PHE A 37 5.34 23.44 4.73
N ILE A 38 4.06 23.59 5.00
CA ILE A 38 3.13 22.47 5.14
C ILE A 38 2.34 22.38 3.84
N ALA A 39 2.66 21.36 3.04
CA ALA A 39 2.01 21.07 1.78
C ALA A 39 0.91 20.04 1.99
N SER A 40 -0.32 20.42 1.72
CA SER A 40 -1.48 19.60 2.03
C SER A 40 -2.32 19.28 0.81
N HIS A 41 -3.00 18.15 0.86
CA HIS A 41 -4.11 17.85 -0.04
C HIS A 41 -5.48 17.98 0.61
N ARG A 42 -5.53 18.33 1.90
CA ARG A 42 -6.76 18.61 2.62
C ARG A 42 -6.99 20.12 2.67
N SER A 43 -8.26 20.52 2.59
CA SER A 43 -8.65 21.90 2.89
C SER A 43 -8.22 22.27 4.31
N LEU A 44 -7.83 23.54 4.52
CA LEU A 44 -7.52 24.08 5.85
C LEU A 44 -8.69 23.90 6.83
N SER A 45 -9.93 23.89 6.33
CA SER A 45 -11.14 23.62 7.13
C SER A 45 -11.20 22.21 7.72
N ASN A 46 -10.42 21.28 7.17
CA ASN A 46 -10.40 19.86 7.55
C ASN A 46 -9.20 19.51 8.44
N ILE A 47 -8.40 20.50 8.84
CA ILE A 47 -7.32 20.35 9.82
C ILE A 47 -7.96 20.38 11.20
N ASP A 48 -7.52 19.48 12.09
CA ASP A 48 -7.96 19.51 13.47
C ASP A 48 -7.71 20.89 14.13
N LYS A 49 -8.65 21.34 14.97
CA LYS A 49 -8.60 22.68 15.57
C LYS A 49 -7.40 22.85 16.51
N LYS A 50 -7.03 21.81 17.26
CA LYS A 50 -5.90 21.82 18.17
C LYS A 50 -4.59 21.83 17.38
N ALA A 51 -4.45 20.97 16.38
CA ALA A 51 -3.30 20.97 15.48
C ALA A 51 -3.13 22.33 14.78
N LEU A 52 -4.21 22.91 14.24
CA LEU A 52 -4.18 24.21 13.58
C LEU A 52 -3.75 25.35 14.54
N LYS A 53 -4.15 25.29 15.81
CA LYS A 53 -3.74 26.27 16.84
C LYS A 53 -2.23 26.20 17.12
N ILE A 54 -1.65 25.00 17.11
CA ILE A 54 -0.20 24.81 17.26
C ILE A 54 0.52 25.32 16.00
N ILE A 55 0.06 24.90 14.82
CA ILE A 55 0.69 25.27 13.54
C ILE A 55 0.76 26.79 13.36
N LYS A 56 -0.30 27.53 13.74
CA LYS A 56 -0.33 29.00 13.68
C LYS A 56 0.74 29.69 14.53
N LYS A 57 1.36 28.99 15.49
CA LYS A 57 2.42 29.54 16.35
C LYS A 57 3.83 29.21 15.82
N ILE A 58 3.95 28.34 14.82
CA ILE A 58 5.25 27.97 14.25
C ILE A 58 5.81 29.19 13.50
N LYS A 59 7.03 29.61 13.86
CA LYS A 59 7.71 30.74 13.20
C LYS A 59 8.06 30.37 11.76
N ASN A 60 7.97 31.35 10.85
CA ASN A 60 8.28 31.20 9.42
C ASN A 60 7.55 30.00 8.75
N CYS A 61 6.34 29.69 9.22
CA CYS A 61 5.54 28.59 8.69
C CYS A 61 4.46 29.08 7.73
N LYS A 62 4.33 28.42 6.58
CA LYS A 62 3.25 28.62 5.61
C LYS A 62 2.55 27.30 5.33
N ILE A 63 1.21 27.32 5.31
CA ILE A 63 0.39 26.15 4.98
C ILE A 63 -0.29 26.39 3.64
N TYR A 64 -0.19 25.42 2.74
CA TYR A 64 -0.86 25.46 1.43
C TYR A 64 -1.69 24.20 1.21
N ALA A 65 -2.93 24.41 0.79
CA ALA A 65 -3.79 23.35 0.29
C ALA A 65 -3.67 23.28 -1.23
N PHE A 66 -3.19 22.15 -1.73
CA PHE A 66 -2.99 21.82 -3.13
C PHE A 66 -4.00 20.75 -3.57
N GLN A 67 -4.26 20.68 -4.87
CA GLN A 67 -5.02 19.58 -5.44
C GLN A 67 -4.28 18.25 -5.21
N ASN A 68 -4.99 17.19 -4.83
CA ASN A 68 -4.40 15.87 -4.70
C ASN A 68 -4.12 15.27 -6.08
N ILE A 69 -2.86 15.34 -6.50
CA ILE A 69 -2.41 14.80 -7.78
C ILE A 69 -1.44 13.63 -7.61
N GLY A 70 -1.15 13.18 -6.39
CA GLY A 70 -0.15 12.13 -6.17
C GLY A 70 0.26 11.93 -4.71
N TYR A 71 -0.67 12.13 -3.76
CA TYR A 71 -0.40 11.98 -2.32
C TYR A 71 0.85 12.78 -1.89
N ASP A 72 1.65 12.28 -0.95
CA ASP A 72 2.77 13.01 -0.34
C ASP A 72 3.77 13.53 -1.39
N TRP A 73 4.09 12.72 -2.40
CA TRP A 73 5.00 13.11 -3.48
C TRP A 73 4.40 14.13 -4.46
N GLY A 74 3.08 14.09 -4.66
CA GLY A 74 2.34 15.13 -5.38
C GLY A 74 2.29 16.45 -4.61
N ALA A 75 2.19 16.40 -3.28
CA ALA A 75 2.28 17.57 -2.41
C ALA A 75 3.69 18.16 -2.42
N PHE A 76 4.73 17.32 -2.27
CA PHE A 76 6.13 17.74 -2.37
C PHE A 76 6.46 18.39 -3.71
N SER A 77 5.99 17.80 -4.82
CA SER A 77 6.23 18.35 -6.16
C SER A 77 5.60 19.74 -6.32
N GLN A 78 4.33 19.92 -5.91
CA GLN A 78 3.66 21.22 -5.96
C GLN A 78 4.30 22.25 -5.02
N ALA A 79 4.75 21.83 -3.83
CA ALA A 79 5.46 22.70 -2.91
C ALA A 79 6.78 23.20 -3.49
N ILE A 80 7.55 22.33 -4.14
CA ILE A 80 8.79 22.73 -4.84
C ILE A 80 8.51 23.69 -5.98
N ASP A 81 7.52 23.41 -6.82
CA ASP A 81 7.15 24.30 -7.93
C ASP A 81 6.68 25.67 -7.42
N TYR A 82 6.04 25.73 -6.26
CA TYR A 82 5.67 26.97 -5.60
C TYR A 82 6.91 27.70 -5.07
N ILE A 83 7.77 27.01 -4.30
CA ILE A 83 8.97 27.59 -3.68
C ILE A 83 9.93 28.12 -4.73
N LYS A 84 10.05 27.45 -5.89
CA LYS A 84 10.85 27.93 -7.04
C LYS A 84 10.41 29.29 -7.58
N LYS A 85 9.16 29.69 -7.36
CA LYS A 85 8.63 31.01 -7.75
C LYS A 85 8.85 32.07 -6.65
N THR A 86 9.42 31.69 -5.52
CA THR A 86 9.72 32.58 -4.40
C THR A 86 11.21 32.87 -4.30
N GLU A 87 11.61 33.97 -3.67
CA GLU A 87 13.01 34.34 -3.42
C GLU A 87 13.59 33.64 -2.17
N LEU A 88 13.06 32.48 -1.79
CA LEU A 88 13.52 31.75 -0.60
C LEU A 88 14.93 31.19 -0.80
N SER A 89 15.79 31.47 0.17
CA SER A 89 17.19 31.05 0.18
C SER A 89 17.38 29.94 1.21
N TYR A 90 17.76 28.74 0.74
CA TYR A 90 18.06 27.58 1.58
C TYR A 90 19.28 26.83 1.03
N GLU A 91 20.02 26.15 1.91
CA GLU A 91 21.14 25.28 1.55
C GLU A 91 20.73 23.81 1.60
N TYR A 92 19.89 23.47 2.58
CA TYR A 92 19.37 22.13 2.79
C TYR A 92 17.85 22.15 2.85
N ILE A 93 17.25 21.11 2.29
CA ILE A 93 15.82 20.90 2.26
C ILE A 93 15.46 19.54 2.87
N PHE A 94 14.43 19.53 3.70
CA PHE A 94 13.95 18.38 4.44
C PHE A 94 12.53 18.08 4.02
N PHE A 95 12.26 16.83 3.64
CA PHE A 95 10.93 16.34 3.34
C PHE A 95 10.50 15.38 4.44
N MET A 96 9.30 15.56 4.95
CA MET A 96 8.79 14.72 6.02
C MET A 96 7.28 14.57 5.96
N HIS A 97 6.78 13.44 6.45
CA HIS A 97 5.36 13.25 6.70
C HIS A 97 5.01 13.80 8.09
N ASP A 98 3.74 14.13 8.32
CA ASP A 98 3.25 14.59 9.62
C ASP A 98 2.85 13.47 10.60
N ASP A 99 3.15 12.22 10.23
CA ASP A 99 2.97 11.01 11.05
C ASP A 99 4.30 10.40 11.50
N ILE A 100 5.39 11.17 11.55
CA ILE A 100 6.68 10.75 12.11
C ILE A 100 6.84 11.29 13.53
N GLU A 101 7.73 10.70 14.32
CA GLU A 101 8.08 11.13 15.67
C GLU A 101 9.48 11.76 15.69
N ILE A 102 9.56 13.00 16.17
CA ILE A 102 10.81 13.76 16.32
C ILE A 102 11.34 13.54 17.74
N ILE A 103 12.38 12.71 17.85
CA ILE A 103 13.07 12.43 19.11
C ILE A 103 13.97 13.60 19.48
N ASN A 104 14.72 14.13 18.50
CA ASN A 104 15.68 15.22 18.71
C ASN A 104 15.42 16.37 17.73
N ILE A 105 15.09 17.56 18.26
CA ILE A 105 14.81 18.77 17.47
C ILE A 105 16.03 19.34 16.73
N ASN A 106 17.24 18.91 17.07
CA ASN A 106 18.47 19.33 16.39
C ASN A 106 18.77 18.51 15.12
N PHE A 107 17.80 17.71 14.63
CA PHE A 107 18.01 16.85 13.48
C PHE A 107 18.46 17.62 12.22
N LEU A 108 18.11 18.90 12.05
CA LEU A 108 18.55 19.70 10.90
C LEU A 108 20.08 19.80 10.81
N ASP A 109 20.74 20.16 11.92
CA ASP A 109 22.20 20.22 11.98
C ASP A 109 22.83 18.84 11.84
N ILE A 110 22.24 17.83 12.47
CA ILE A 110 22.74 16.46 12.47
C ILE A 110 22.76 15.89 11.05
N PHE A 111 21.65 16.01 10.31
CA PHE A 111 21.56 15.53 8.94
C PHE A 111 22.42 16.36 7.98
N SER A 112 22.50 17.68 8.13
CA SER A 112 23.37 18.50 7.27
C SER A 112 24.86 18.18 7.48
N GLN A 113 25.29 17.97 8.73
CA GLN A 113 26.65 17.54 9.06
C GLN A 113 26.94 16.12 8.56
N PHE A 114 25.97 15.21 8.68
CA PHE A 114 26.09 13.85 8.14
C PHE A 114 26.28 13.87 6.63
N ILE A 115 25.48 14.67 5.90
CA ILE A 115 25.60 14.84 4.45
C ILE A 115 27.00 15.34 4.05
N GLU A 116 27.53 16.34 4.77
CA GLU A 116 28.87 16.89 4.52
C GLU A 116 29.98 15.88 4.82
N LYS A 117 29.91 15.23 5.98
CA LYS A 117 30.92 14.26 6.44
C LYS A 117 31.00 13.05 5.52
N GLU A 118 29.85 12.51 5.12
CA GLU A 118 29.77 11.34 4.25
C GLU A 118 30.00 11.68 2.77
N LYS A 119 30.15 12.97 2.43
CA LYS A 119 30.31 13.48 1.07
C LYS A 119 29.20 13.01 0.13
N ILE A 120 27.96 13.05 0.62
CA ILE A 120 26.74 12.69 -0.12
C ILE A 120 25.91 13.94 -0.40
N VAL A 121 24.78 13.80 -1.12
CA VAL A 121 23.86 14.92 -1.40
C VAL A 121 22.45 14.68 -0.87
N MET A 122 22.16 13.46 -0.44
CA MET A 122 20.86 13.06 0.08
C MET A 122 21.02 12.06 1.24
N ALA A 123 20.29 12.27 2.33
CA ALA A 123 20.31 11.42 3.51
C ALA A 123 18.90 11.04 3.96
N GLY A 124 18.71 9.77 4.31
CA GLY A 124 17.49 9.25 4.91
C GLY A 124 17.64 8.92 6.39
N ASN A 125 16.51 8.77 7.08
CA ASN A 125 16.52 8.33 8.47
C ASN A 125 17.00 6.87 8.61
N SER A 126 16.35 5.95 7.90
CA SER A 126 16.71 4.54 7.86
C SER A 126 16.84 4.02 6.42
N GLU A 127 17.51 2.88 6.25
CA GLU A 127 17.51 2.14 4.99
C GLU A 127 16.11 1.64 4.64
N ASN A 128 15.83 1.50 3.34
CA ASN A 128 14.58 0.94 2.86
C ASN A 128 14.75 -0.54 2.55
N GLN A 129 14.57 -1.37 3.58
CA GLN A 129 14.82 -2.81 3.50
C GLN A 129 13.94 -3.53 2.45
N ILE A 130 12.80 -2.93 2.09
CA ILE A 130 11.82 -3.52 1.17
C ILE A 130 12.27 -3.42 -0.31
N LEU A 131 13.25 -2.55 -0.63
CA LEU A 131 13.46 -2.12 -2.03
C LEU A 131 14.81 -2.49 -2.64
N HIS A 132 15.70 -3.22 -1.96
CA HIS A 132 16.97 -3.65 -2.57
C HIS A 132 16.81 -4.52 -3.83
N SER A 133 15.62 -5.12 -4.03
CA SER A 133 15.32 -6.01 -5.15
C SER A 133 14.28 -5.45 -6.13
N PHE A 134 13.91 -4.17 -6.05
CA PHE A 134 12.82 -3.61 -6.87
C PHE A 134 13.01 -3.83 -8.38
N GLN A 135 14.24 -3.88 -8.88
CA GLN A 135 14.50 -4.17 -10.28
C GLN A 135 14.10 -5.60 -10.68
N LYS A 136 14.13 -6.55 -9.74
CA LYS A 136 13.66 -7.93 -9.93
C LYS A 136 12.17 -8.07 -9.63
N THR A 137 11.69 -7.45 -8.56
CA THR A 137 10.31 -7.63 -8.06
C THR A 137 9.32 -6.66 -8.71
N HIS A 138 9.77 -5.50 -9.16
CA HIS A 138 8.97 -4.40 -9.71
C HIS A 138 9.69 -3.67 -10.89
N PRO A 139 10.11 -4.39 -11.96
CA PRO A 139 10.87 -3.80 -13.07
C PRO A 139 10.13 -2.67 -13.80
N HIS A 140 8.80 -2.68 -13.75
CA HIS A 140 7.93 -1.67 -14.36
C HIS A 140 8.10 -0.27 -13.77
N ILE A 141 8.71 -0.11 -12.58
CA ILE A 141 9.03 1.20 -12.00
C ILE A 141 9.94 2.00 -12.94
N ILE A 142 10.91 1.34 -13.56
CA ILE A 142 11.84 1.97 -14.52
C ILE A 142 11.11 2.36 -15.80
N GLU A 143 10.24 1.48 -16.29
CA GLU A 143 9.47 1.73 -17.51
C GLU A 143 8.51 2.91 -17.32
N TRP A 144 7.82 2.97 -16.17
CA TRP A 144 7.03 4.14 -15.78
C TRP A 144 7.86 5.42 -15.77
N ALA A 145 9.06 5.37 -15.21
CA ALA A 145 9.96 6.51 -15.15
C ALA A 145 10.39 6.98 -16.55
N LYS A 146 10.72 6.06 -17.46
CA LYS A 146 11.07 6.37 -18.86
C LYS A 146 9.93 7.02 -19.64
N GLN A 147 8.69 6.58 -19.40
CA GLN A 147 7.49 7.08 -20.08
C GLN A 147 6.97 8.38 -19.46
N SER A 148 7.53 8.82 -18.34
CA SER A 148 7.09 10.01 -17.62
C SER A 148 7.76 11.28 -18.14
N GLU A 149 7.13 12.43 -17.86
CA GLU A 149 7.68 13.76 -18.14
C GLU A 149 8.94 14.13 -17.32
N TRP A 150 9.43 13.21 -16.47
CA TRP A 150 10.57 13.44 -15.58
C TRP A 150 11.93 13.28 -16.29
N GLY A 151 11.96 12.88 -17.57
CA GLY A 151 13.17 12.90 -18.41
C GLY A 151 14.23 11.90 -17.96
N VAL A 152 13.82 10.70 -17.58
CA VAL A 152 14.64 9.73 -16.86
C VAL A 152 15.64 9.04 -17.80
N LYS A 153 16.93 9.37 -17.65
CA LYS A 153 18.07 8.62 -18.23
C LYS A 153 18.89 7.98 -17.13
N ILE A 154 18.32 7.04 -16.37
CA ILE A 154 19.09 6.35 -15.33
C ILE A 154 19.97 5.30 -15.99
N ASN A 155 21.27 5.59 -16.14
CA ASN A 155 22.26 4.67 -16.67
C ASN A 155 22.81 3.73 -15.60
N SER A 156 22.74 4.17 -14.33
CA SER A 156 23.13 3.34 -13.19
C SER A 156 22.27 2.07 -13.13
N LYS A 157 22.95 0.92 -13.07
CA LYS A 157 22.29 -0.39 -12.99
C LYS A 157 21.83 -0.70 -11.57
N ARG A 158 22.32 -0.01 -10.53
CA ARG A 158 21.92 -0.19 -9.13
C ARG A 158 22.20 1.10 -8.34
N TRP A 159 21.25 1.52 -7.51
CA TRP A 159 21.43 2.65 -6.60
C TRP A 159 20.87 2.35 -5.21
N SER A 160 21.41 3.04 -4.21
CA SER A 160 20.90 2.97 -2.84
C SER A 160 19.54 3.65 -2.75
N THR A 161 18.69 3.16 -1.84
CA THR A 161 17.40 3.78 -1.53
C THR A 161 17.33 4.07 -0.05
N ILE A 162 16.53 5.06 0.30
CA ILE A 162 16.22 5.44 1.67
C ILE A 162 14.72 5.30 1.91
N ARG A 163 14.27 5.52 3.13
CA ARG A 163 12.84 5.52 3.45
C ARG A 163 12.22 6.91 3.18
N GLY A 164 10.97 6.91 2.70
CA GLY A 164 10.34 8.11 2.10
C GLY A 164 9.59 9.02 3.07
N SER A 165 9.29 8.55 4.27
CA SER A 165 8.59 9.34 5.29
C SER A 165 9.45 10.48 5.85
N PHE A 166 10.78 10.37 5.76
CA PHE A 166 11.72 11.44 6.06
C PHE A 166 12.98 11.34 5.19
N PHE A 167 13.36 12.46 4.56
CA PHE A 167 14.69 12.59 3.94
C PHE A 167 15.17 14.04 3.87
N ALA A 168 16.48 14.22 3.86
CA ALA A 168 17.17 15.49 3.72
C ALA A 168 18.01 15.51 2.44
N THR A 169 18.12 16.66 1.79
CA THR A 169 18.96 16.81 0.61
C THR A 169 19.47 18.25 0.46
N LYS A 170 20.54 18.44 -0.29
CA LYS A 170 21.08 19.77 -0.61
C LYS A 170 20.27 20.45 -1.71
N LYS A 171 20.25 21.78 -1.71
CA LYS A 171 19.64 22.59 -2.78
C LYS A 171 20.17 22.21 -4.17
N GLU A 172 21.46 21.88 -4.29
CA GLU A 172 22.09 21.52 -5.56
C GLU A 172 21.40 20.35 -6.28
N VAL A 173 20.74 19.46 -5.54
CA VAL A 173 19.95 18.37 -6.13
C VAL A 173 18.80 18.92 -6.96
N PHE A 174 18.12 19.97 -6.51
CA PHE A 174 17.01 20.60 -7.23
C PHE A 174 17.43 21.61 -8.28
N ASP A 175 18.68 22.08 -8.23
CA ASP A 175 19.27 22.87 -9.31
C ASP A 175 19.47 21.97 -10.56
N ARG A 176 19.71 20.67 -10.38
CA ARG A 176 19.89 19.69 -11.47
C ARG A 176 18.63 18.86 -11.76
N ILE A 177 17.93 18.40 -10.73
CA ILE A 177 16.65 17.67 -10.84
C ILE A 177 15.51 18.67 -10.76
N LYS A 178 15.05 19.12 -11.92
CA LYS A 178 14.06 20.20 -12.01
C LYS A 178 12.67 19.81 -11.49
N LYS A 179 12.33 18.52 -11.43
CA LYS A 179 10.99 18.05 -11.06
C LYS A 179 11.09 16.84 -10.13
N ILE A 180 10.28 16.83 -9.07
CA ILE A 180 10.09 15.65 -8.22
C ILE A 180 9.20 14.64 -8.95
N PRO A 181 9.63 13.38 -9.10
CA PRO A 181 8.82 12.37 -9.76
C PRO A 181 7.60 12.00 -8.91
N PHE A 182 6.41 12.11 -9.47
CA PHE A 182 5.19 11.58 -8.85
C PHE A 182 4.30 10.95 -9.91
N LYS A 183 3.40 10.05 -9.47
CA LYS A 183 2.43 9.42 -10.35
C LYS A 183 1.07 10.10 -10.17
N LYS A 184 0.48 10.59 -11.27
CA LYS A 184 -0.85 11.22 -11.24
C LYS A 184 -1.94 10.20 -10.91
N GLY A 185 -2.89 10.58 -10.07
CA GLY A 185 -4.05 9.76 -9.68
C GLY A 185 -3.70 8.49 -8.91
N SER A 186 -2.50 8.41 -8.32
CA SER A 186 -1.99 7.22 -7.65
C SER A 186 -2.36 7.15 -6.16
N ASP A 187 -2.36 5.94 -5.61
CA ASP A 187 -2.55 5.64 -4.18
C ASP A 187 -1.27 5.85 -3.33
N VAL A 188 -1.41 5.86 -2.00
CA VAL A 188 -0.30 6.02 -1.03
C VAL A 188 0.89 5.09 -1.28
N ARG A 189 0.66 3.90 -1.84
CA ARG A 189 1.71 2.90 -2.10
C ARG A 189 2.67 3.29 -3.24
N PHE A 190 2.36 4.32 -4.02
CA PHE A 190 3.24 4.82 -5.08
C PHE A 190 4.31 5.80 -4.61
N GLY A 191 4.21 6.34 -3.39
CA GLY A 191 5.25 7.20 -2.84
C GLY A 191 6.63 6.50 -2.80
N ASN A 192 6.64 5.19 -2.56
CA ASN A 192 7.87 4.40 -2.61
C ASN A 192 8.48 4.34 -4.01
N TRP A 193 7.68 4.32 -5.07
CA TRP A 193 8.19 4.29 -6.45
C TRP A 193 8.79 5.64 -6.83
N SER A 194 8.09 6.72 -6.46
CA SER A 194 8.60 8.07 -6.61
C SER A 194 9.95 8.25 -5.92
N LEU A 195 10.08 7.75 -4.69
CA LEU A 195 11.34 7.76 -3.96
C LEU A 195 12.44 6.96 -4.66
N ILE A 196 12.14 5.73 -5.10
CA ILE A 196 13.10 4.91 -5.84
C ILE A 196 13.62 5.66 -7.06
N ILE A 197 12.71 6.23 -7.86
CA ILE A 197 13.08 6.97 -9.08
C ILE A 197 13.85 8.23 -8.73
N PHE A 198 13.48 8.95 -7.68
CA PHE A 198 14.21 10.13 -7.24
C PHE A 198 15.64 9.79 -6.80
N CYS A 199 15.83 8.74 -5.98
CA CYS A 199 17.16 8.23 -5.64
C CYS A 199 17.94 7.78 -6.88
N GLY A 200 17.27 7.22 -7.89
CA GLY A 200 17.90 6.84 -9.16
C GLY A 200 18.38 8.03 -9.97
N LEU A 201 17.59 9.10 -10.05
CA LEU A 201 17.99 10.36 -10.68
C LEU A 201 19.15 11.02 -9.93
N VAL A 202 19.12 11.01 -8.60
CA VAL A 202 20.22 11.51 -7.76
C VAL A 202 21.49 10.68 -8.03
N SER A 203 21.37 9.35 -8.06
CA SER A 203 22.48 8.44 -8.37
C SER A 203 23.09 8.70 -9.75
N ASP A 204 22.28 8.92 -10.77
CA ASP A 204 22.77 9.16 -12.13
C ASP A 204 23.53 10.49 -12.25
N ILE A 205 23.10 11.53 -11.54
CA ILE A 205 23.69 12.86 -11.60
C ILE A 205 24.91 13.02 -10.66
N PHE A 206 24.84 12.42 -9.47
CA PHE A 206 25.81 12.63 -8.38
C PHE A 206 26.62 11.37 -8.03
N GLY A 207 26.38 10.25 -8.69
CA GLY A 207 27.07 8.96 -8.50
C GLY A 207 26.33 7.99 -7.57
N GLU A 208 26.66 6.71 -7.66
CA GLU A 208 25.91 5.61 -7.00
C GLU A 208 25.93 5.64 -5.47
N ASN A 209 26.90 6.34 -4.88
CA ASN A 209 27.07 6.47 -3.44
C ASN A 209 26.57 7.82 -2.88
N SER A 210 25.84 8.59 -3.69
CA SER A 210 25.37 9.95 -3.36
C SER A 210 24.22 10.00 -2.36
N THR A 211 23.68 8.84 -1.97
CA THR A 211 22.58 8.68 -1.01
C THR A 211 22.93 7.64 0.07
N LYS A 212 22.70 7.98 1.35
CA LYS A 212 22.87 7.06 2.50
C LYS A 212 21.80 7.29 3.57
N SER A 213 21.62 6.31 4.46
CA SER A 213 20.82 6.48 5.67
C SER A 213 21.70 6.68 6.90
N ILE A 214 21.24 7.51 7.84
CA ILE A 214 21.99 7.73 9.10
C ILE A 214 21.88 6.53 10.06
N SER A 215 20.81 5.75 9.93
CA SER A 215 20.60 4.51 10.67
C SER A 215 20.46 3.30 9.74
N LYS A 216 21.04 2.17 10.17
CA LYS A 216 20.82 0.85 9.56
C LYS A 216 19.56 0.15 10.11
N THR A 217 19.04 0.63 11.23
CA THR A 217 17.83 0.08 11.85
C THR A 217 16.61 0.61 11.11
N TYR A 218 15.78 -0.30 10.59
CA TYR A 218 14.55 0.06 9.88
C TYR A 218 13.66 0.94 10.76
N LEU A 219 13.15 2.04 10.20
CA LEU A 219 12.24 3.02 10.82
C LEU A 219 12.82 3.92 11.93
N VAL A 220 14.01 3.64 12.46
CA VAL A 220 14.45 4.21 13.73
C VAL A 220 15.88 4.75 13.64
N SER A 221 16.06 5.99 14.11
CA SER A 221 17.35 6.55 14.51
C SER A 221 17.23 7.23 15.88
N PRO A 222 18.35 7.66 16.51
CA PRO A 222 18.31 8.47 17.73
C PRO A 222 17.61 9.84 17.58
N TYR A 223 17.24 10.23 16.37
CA TYR A 223 16.73 11.56 16.05
C TYR A 223 15.27 11.53 15.58
N ILE A 224 14.92 10.50 14.82
CA ILE A 224 13.62 10.37 14.18
C ILE A 224 13.18 8.89 14.20
N VAL A 225 11.91 8.69 14.55
CA VAL A 225 11.20 7.41 14.39
C VAL A 225 10.11 7.65 13.37
N GLU A 226 9.98 6.80 12.36
CA GLU A 226 8.96 6.98 11.34
C GLU A 226 8.09 5.73 11.21
N TYR A 227 6.77 5.88 11.13
CA TYR A 227 5.84 4.76 11.29
C TYR A 227 5.40 4.12 9.97
N GLU A 228 5.17 2.81 9.99
CA GLU A 228 4.55 2.14 8.85
C GLU A 228 3.04 2.42 8.88
N ARG A 229 2.59 3.33 8.00
CA ARG A 229 1.17 3.73 7.88
C ARG A 229 0.56 4.21 9.21
N GLY A 230 1.29 5.04 9.96
CA GLY A 230 0.81 5.62 11.22
C GLY A 230 0.71 4.68 12.43
N LYS A 231 1.28 3.45 12.38
CA LYS A 231 1.33 2.55 13.55
C LYS A 231 2.63 2.73 14.34
N LYS A 232 2.51 3.23 15.57
CA LYS A 232 3.61 3.38 16.54
C LYS A 232 4.05 2.00 17.03
N ASN A 233 5.12 1.45 16.44
CA ASN A 233 5.80 0.27 16.99
C ASN A 233 6.73 0.76 18.10
N THR A 234 6.35 0.53 19.36
CA THR A 234 7.17 0.88 20.52
C THR A 234 8.41 -0.02 20.61
N SER A 235 9.56 0.60 20.85
CA SER A 235 10.94 0.13 20.72
C SER A 235 11.42 -0.94 21.71
N ASP A 236 10.53 -1.75 22.30
CA ASP A 236 10.90 -2.78 23.30
C ASP A 236 10.83 -4.22 22.76
N GLU A 237 10.68 -4.41 21.44
CA GLU A 237 10.47 -5.74 20.83
C GLU A 237 11.73 -6.45 20.30
N LEU A 238 12.93 -5.94 20.59
CA LEU A 238 14.17 -6.56 20.10
C LEU A 238 14.78 -7.62 21.04
N THR A 239 14.33 -7.72 22.30
CA THR A 239 14.99 -8.59 23.29
C THR A 239 14.12 -9.75 23.83
N GLN A 240 12.85 -9.87 23.42
CA GLN A 240 11.92 -10.90 23.93
C GLN A 240 11.42 -11.86 22.84
N SER A 241 12.32 -12.36 21.98
CA SER A 241 11.93 -13.20 20.84
C SER A 241 11.46 -14.61 21.21
N ASN A 242 11.80 -15.15 22.39
CA ASN A 242 11.52 -16.56 22.72
C ASN A 242 10.31 -16.77 23.64
N GLU A 243 10.00 -15.86 24.57
CA GLU A 243 8.86 -16.03 25.50
C GLU A 243 7.51 -15.54 24.94
N LYS A 244 7.52 -14.60 23.98
CA LYS A 244 6.29 -14.05 23.36
C LYS A 244 5.54 -15.04 22.47
N MET A 245 6.17 -16.13 22.01
CA MET A 245 5.49 -17.08 21.10
C MET A 245 4.39 -17.88 21.82
N LEU A 246 4.57 -18.17 23.12
CA LEU A 246 3.56 -18.86 23.94
C LEU A 246 2.42 -17.94 24.38
N THR A 247 2.73 -16.71 24.79
CA THR A 247 1.74 -15.73 25.28
C THR A 247 0.93 -15.07 24.15
N LYS A 248 1.50 -14.89 22.95
CA LYS A 248 0.78 -14.41 21.74
C LYS A 248 -0.25 -15.42 21.24
N LYS A 249 0.00 -16.73 21.36
CA LYS A 249 -1.00 -17.78 21.08
C LYS A 249 -2.17 -17.72 22.06
N LEU A 250 -1.89 -17.51 23.35
CA LEU A 250 -2.93 -17.41 24.38
C LEU A 250 -3.75 -16.11 24.25
N TYR A 251 -3.09 -14.98 24.00
CA TYR A 251 -3.74 -13.69 23.73
C TYR A 251 -4.60 -13.75 22.47
N ASN A 252 -4.12 -14.31 21.36
CA ASN A 252 -4.91 -14.45 20.14
C ASN A 252 -6.12 -15.39 20.31
N LYS A 253 -5.99 -16.43 21.16
CA LYS A 253 -7.09 -17.33 21.51
C LYS A 253 -8.13 -16.61 22.38
N LEU A 254 -7.71 -15.79 23.34
CA LEU A 254 -8.58 -14.93 24.15
C LEU A 254 -9.24 -13.82 23.33
N LEU A 255 -8.51 -13.19 22.40
CA LEU A 255 -9.04 -12.20 21.48
C LEU A 255 -10.06 -12.82 20.53
N PHE A 256 -9.82 -14.04 20.04
CA PHE A 256 -10.78 -14.78 19.21
C PHE A 256 -12.07 -15.10 19.99
N VAL A 257 -11.96 -15.56 21.24
CA VAL A 257 -13.11 -15.81 22.12
C VAL A 257 -13.87 -14.51 22.45
N TYR A 258 -13.15 -13.44 22.79
CA TYR A 258 -13.72 -12.11 23.05
C TYR A 258 -14.41 -11.51 21.82
N ARG A 259 -13.82 -11.66 20.62
CA ARG A 259 -14.38 -11.21 19.33
C ARG A 259 -15.62 -12.00 18.92
N LYS A 260 -15.67 -13.30 19.25
CA LYS A 260 -16.85 -14.16 19.04
C LYS A 260 -18.00 -13.79 20.00
N LEU A 261 -17.69 -13.37 21.22
CA LEU A 261 -18.67 -12.97 22.24
C LEU A 261 -19.26 -11.57 22.03
N ARG A 262 -18.57 -10.64 21.36
CA ARG A 262 -19.03 -9.25 21.20
C ARG A 262 -19.78 -8.93 19.90
N GLY A 263 -19.93 -9.87 18.95
CA GLY A 263 -20.79 -9.67 17.77
C GLY A 263 -20.50 -8.43 16.90
N GLY A 264 -19.33 -7.81 17.04
CA GLY A 264 -19.01 -6.53 16.41
C GLY A 264 -18.34 -6.71 15.05
N TYR A 265 -19.14 -6.80 13.99
CA TYR A 265 -18.65 -6.59 12.63
C TYR A 265 -18.06 -5.17 12.53
N TYR A 266 -16.79 -5.05 12.15
CA TYR A 266 -16.20 -3.76 11.80
C TYR A 266 -16.93 -3.20 10.56
N ARG A 267 -17.84 -2.25 10.78
CA ARG A 267 -18.31 -1.35 9.71
C ARG A 267 -17.14 -0.45 9.32
N ILE A 268 -16.43 -0.78 8.25
CA ILE A 268 -15.54 0.18 7.61
C ILE A 268 -16.42 1.22 6.92
N THR A 269 -16.30 2.49 7.34
CA THR A 269 -17.02 3.63 6.78
C THR A 269 -16.50 3.97 5.39
N ARG A 270 -17.34 3.71 4.37
CA ARG A 270 -17.35 4.26 2.99
C ARG A 270 -15.98 4.55 2.35
N PHE A 271 -15.46 3.60 1.57
CA PHE A 271 -14.50 3.90 0.50
C PHE A 271 -15.22 4.64 -0.65
N SER A 272 -14.81 5.87 -0.95
CA SER A 272 -15.09 6.54 -2.22
C SER A 272 -13.94 6.25 -3.17
N GLY A 273 -14.12 5.27 -4.05
CA GLY A 273 -13.19 5.03 -5.17
C GLY A 273 -13.21 6.19 -6.19
N PRO A 274 -12.40 6.11 -7.26
CA PRO A 274 -12.40 7.08 -8.36
C PRO A 274 -13.80 7.27 -8.97
N GLU A 275 -14.04 8.34 -9.75
CA GLU A 275 -15.37 8.66 -10.33
C GLU A 275 -16.02 7.48 -11.09
N ASP A 276 -15.21 6.55 -11.58
CA ASP A 276 -15.62 5.31 -12.26
C ASP A 276 -16.00 4.14 -11.31
N GLY A 277 -15.99 4.35 -10.00
CA GLY A 277 -16.31 3.39 -8.94
C GLY A 277 -15.13 2.52 -8.49
N LEU A 278 -15.17 2.05 -7.23
CA LEU A 278 -14.13 1.21 -6.63
C LEU A 278 -14.11 -0.19 -7.27
N LYS A 279 -12.93 -0.71 -7.62
CA LYS A 279 -12.73 -2.11 -8.04
C LYS A 279 -12.10 -2.92 -6.91
N ILE A 280 -12.53 -4.16 -6.73
CA ILE A 280 -12.10 -5.02 -5.60
C ILE A 280 -11.59 -6.35 -6.14
N HIS A 281 -10.43 -6.79 -5.67
CA HIS A 281 -9.88 -8.12 -5.94
C HIS A 281 -9.83 -8.90 -4.62
N VAL A 282 -10.69 -9.91 -4.50
CA VAL A 282 -10.91 -10.68 -3.28
C VAL A 282 -10.16 -12.00 -3.35
N GLY A 283 -9.45 -12.34 -2.26
CA GLY A 283 -8.61 -13.54 -2.20
C GLY A 283 -7.37 -13.39 -3.07
N CYS A 284 -6.72 -12.22 -3.04
CA CYS A 284 -5.68 -11.90 -4.01
C CYS A 284 -4.43 -12.78 -3.88
N GLY A 285 -4.19 -13.40 -2.71
CA GLY A 285 -2.97 -14.10 -2.40
C GLY A 285 -1.74 -13.26 -2.75
N ASN A 286 -0.79 -13.83 -3.49
CA ASN A 286 0.38 -13.11 -3.98
C ASN A 286 0.14 -12.34 -5.30
N SER A 287 -1.07 -12.41 -5.87
CA SER A 287 -1.40 -11.81 -7.16
C SER A 287 -1.95 -10.40 -6.97
N TYR A 288 -1.06 -9.42 -6.94
CA TYR A 288 -1.45 -8.02 -6.87
C TYR A 288 -2.05 -7.52 -8.19
N LEU A 289 -3.26 -6.95 -8.17
CA LEU A 289 -3.88 -6.32 -9.34
C LEU A 289 -3.93 -4.81 -9.20
N GLN A 290 -3.25 -4.13 -10.13
CA GLN A 290 -3.21 -2.68 -10.19
C GLN A 290 -4.60 -2.09 -10.49
N GLY A 291 -4.99 -1.06 -9.73
CA GLY A 291 -6.29 -0.41 -9.88
C GLY A 291 -7.43 -1.11 -9.14
N TYR A 292 -7.13 -2.17 -8.39
CA TYR A 292 -8.05 -2.85 -7.49
C TYR A 292 -7.64 -2.61 -6.04
N LEU A 293 -8.62 -2.59 -5.14
CA LEU A 293 -8.41 -2.83 -3.72
C LEU A 293 -8.21 -4.34 -3.53
N ASN A 294 -6.99 -4.76 -3.22
CA ASN A 294 -6.64 -6.17 -3.06
C ASN A 294 -6.87 -6.60 -1.61
N ILE A 295 -7.63 -7.67 -1.41
CA ILE A 295 -8.04 -8.16 -0.08
C ILE A 295 -7.67 -9.63 0.05
N ASP A 296 -7.03 -9.99 1.15
CA ASP A 296 -6.74 -11.38 1.50
C ASP A 296 -6.71 -11.55 3.03
N VAL A 297 -6.86 -12.79 3.50
CA VAL A 297 -6.84 -13.11 4.94
C VAL A 297 -5.42 -13.37 5.46
N LEU A 298 -4.48 -13.72 4.56
CA LEU A 298 -3.12 -14.06 4.90
C LEU A 298 -2.25 -12.80 5.00
N GLU A 299 -1.52 -12.65 6.13
CA GLU A 299 -0.64 -11.51 6.37
C GLU A 299 0.51 -11.42 5.35
N GLN A 300 0.98 -12.55 4.84
CA GLN A 300 2.07 -12.64 3.86
C GLN A 300 1.64 -12.41 2.41
N SER A 301 0.35 -12.13 2.16
CA SER A 301 -0.18 -11.87 0.83
C SER A 301 0.26 -10.52 0.28
N ALA A 302 -0.05 -10.26 -0.99
CA ALA A 302 0.12 -8.94 -1.61
C ALA A 302 -1.04 -7.98 -1.29
N ALA A 303 -1.89 -8.28 -0.31
CA ALA A 303 -3.11 -7.53 -0.06
C ALA A 303 -2.87 -6.09 0.42
N ASP A 304 -3.79 -5.20 0.02
CA ASP A 304 -3.89 -3.85 0.55
C ASP A 304 -4.52 -3.84 1.93
N VAL A 305 -5.49 -4.74 2.12
CA VAL A 305 -6.22 -4.97 3.36
C VAL A 305 -6.13 -6.45 3.72
N VAL A 306 -5.46 -6.73 4.84
CA VAL A 306 -5.40 -8.08 5.41
C VAL A 306 -6.62 -8.30 6.32
N CYS A 307 -7.64 -9.01 5.81
CA CYS A 307 -8.85 -9.35 6.56
C CYS A 307 -9.61 -10.53 5.93
N ASP A 308 -10.49 -11.17 6.70
CA ASP A 308 -11.49 -12.09 6.15
C ASP A 308 -12.51 -11.30 5.31
N ALA A 309 -12.49 -11.50 3.99
CA ALA A 309 -13.36 -10.80 3.05
C ALA A 309 -14.87 -11.07 3.27
N LYS A 310 -15.26 -12.09 4.05
CA LYS A 310 -16.66 -12.27 4.45
C LYS A 310 -17.13 -11.19 5.43
N THR A 311 -16.20 -10.58 6.16
CA THR A 311 -16.48 -9.63 7.23
C THR A 311 -16.52 -8.17 6.78
N ILE A 312 -15.97 -7.86 5.59
CA ILE A 312 -15.91 -6.48 5.08
C ILE A 312 -17.24 -6.04 4.49
N ASP A 313 -17.61 -4.77 4.67
CA ASP A 313 -18.80 -4.16 4.09
C ASP A 313 -18.45 -2.92 3.27
N PHE A 314 -19.08 -2.78 2.09
CA PHE A 314 -19.02 -1.58 1.28
C PHE A 314 -20.40 -0.91 1.20
N LYS A 315 -20.40 0.38 0.84
CA LYS A 315 -21.64 1.12 0.64
C LYS A 315 -22.44 0.47 -0.50
N LYS A 316 -23.77 0.48 -0.39
CA LYS A 316 -24.63 0.06 -1.50
C LYS A 316 -24.32 0.90 -2.74
N ASN A 317 -24.25 0.26 -3.91
CA ASN A 317 -24.01 0.89 -5.20
C ASN A 317 -22.72 1.75 -5.28
N SER A 318 -21.63 1.35 -4.63
CA SER A 318 -20.36 2.10 -4.65
C SER A 318 -19.20 1.38 -5.36
N VAL A 319 -19.39 0.11 -5.72
CA VAL A 319 -18.35 -0.74 -6.31
C VAL A 319 -18.64 -0.93 -7.80
N SER A 320 -17.66 -0.66 -8.66
CA SER A 320 -17.79 -0.86 -10.10
C SER A 320 -17.48 -2.29 -10.52
N GLU A 321 -16.57 -2.96 -9.82
CA GLU A 321 -16.18 -4.33 -10.14
C GLU A 321 -15.71 -5.11 -8.91
N VAL A 322 -16.11 -6.39 -8.81
CA VAL A 322 -15.57 -7.34 -7.85
C VAL A 322 -15.02 -8.55 -8.59
N LEU A 323 -13.79 -8.90 -8.30
CA LEU A 323 -13.05 -10.00 -8.91
C LEU A 323 -12.69 -11.04 -7.86
N MET A 324 -13.01 -12.31 -8.14
CA MET A 324 -12.67 -13.48 -7.33
C MET A 324 -11.99 -14.53 -8.19
N TYR A 325 -10.67 -14.68 -8.02
CA TYR A 325 -9.89 -15.74 -8.67
C TYR A 325 -9.50 -16.79 -7.64
N HIS A 326 -9.95 -18.02 -7.87
CA HIS A 326 -9.66 -19.16 -7.01
C HIS A 326 -9.89 -18.87 -5.52
N PHE A 327 -11.08 -18.35 -5.22
CA PHE A 327 -11.45 -17.88 -3.89
C PHE A 327 -12.78 -18.47 -3.41
N ILE A 328 -13.82 -18.42 -4.25
CA ILE A 328 -15.18 -18.79 -3.82
C ILE A 328 -15.30 -20.27 -3.42
N GLU A 329 -14.47 -21.13 -3.99
CA GLU A 329 -14.39 -22.56 -3.66
C GLU A 329 -13.88 -22.82 -2.23
N HIS A 330 -13.17 -21.86 -1.62
CA HIS A 330 -12.66 -21.95 -0.25
C HIS A 330 -13.68 -21.54 0.82
N ILE A 331 -14.87 -21.11 0.41
CA ILE A 331 -15.97 -20.70 1.28
C ILE A 331 -17.04 -21.80 1.31
N ASP A 332 -17.65 -22.00 2.48
CA ASP A 332 -18.82 -22.89 2.59
C ASP A 332 -19.96 -22.40 1.69
N LYS A 333 -20.80 -23.32 1.21
CA LYS A 333 -21.92 -23.03 0.32
C LYS A 333 -22.82 -21.87 0.79
N PHE A 334 -23.20 -21.85 2.07
CA PHE A 334 -24.17 -20.89 2.60
C PHE A 334 -23.52 -19.54 2.94
N GLU A 335 -22.29 -19.52 3.44
CA GLU A 335 -21.51 -18.29 3.56
C GLU A 335 -21.24 -17.66 2.19
N ALA A 336 -20.94 -18.46 1.17
CA ALA A 336 -20.71 -17.97 -0.18
C ALA A 336 -21.99 -17.32 -0.76
N GLU A 337 -23.16 -17.91 -0.53
CA GLU A 337 -24.45 -17.31 -0.92
C GLU A 337 -24.66 -15.93 -0.28
N LYS A 338 -24.44 -15.82 1.04
CA LYS A 338 -24.51 -14.53 1.76
C LYS A 338 -23.50 -13.52 1.23
N MET A 339 -22.29 -13.97 0.90
CA MET A 339 -21.25 -13.10 0.35
C MET A 339 -21.63 -12.58 -1.04
N LEU A 340 -22.21 -13.43 -1.90
CA LEU A 340 -22.69 -13.02 -3.22
C LEU A 340 -23.84 -12.01 -3.13
N GLU A 341 -24.79 -12.18 -2.20
CA GLU A 341 -25.84 -11.19 -1.91
C GLU A 341 -25.26 -9.84 -1.48
N LYS A 342 -24.26 -9.89 -0.61
CA LYS A 342 -23.53 -8.73 -0.12
C LYS A 342 -22.84 -7.97 -1.26
N ILE A 343 -22.12 -8.71 -2.11
CA ILE A 343 -21.44 -8.18 -3.29
C ILE A 343 -22.44 -7.55 -4.26
N TYR A 344 -23.58 -8.22 -4.53
CA TYR A 344 -24.63 -7.63 -5.36
C TYR A 344 -25.12 -6.29 -4.78
N GLY A 345 -25.27 -6.19 -3.46
CA GLY A 345 -25.58 -4.93 -2.78
C GLY A 345 -24.54 -3.84 -3.02
N TRP A 346 -23.25 -4.18 -2.96
CA TRP A 346 -22.14 -3.24 -3.16
C TRP A 346 -22.04 -2.69 -4.58
N LEU A 347 -22.30 -3.54 -5.58
CA LEU A 347 -22.16 -3.17 -6.98
C LEU A 347 -23.09 -2.02 -7.35
N ARG A 348 -22.58 -1.01 -8.07
CA ARG A 348 -23.41 0.01 -8.72
C ARG A 348 -24.23 -0.62 -9.85
N PRO A 349 -25.30 0.05 -10.36
CA PRO A 349 -25.90 -0.35 -11.63
C PRO A 349 -24.84 -0.49 -12.72
N GLU A 350 -24.90 -1.54 -13.53
CA GLU A 350 -23.87 -1.90 -14.52
C GLU A 350 -22.52 -2.34 -13.91
N GLY A 351 -22.44 -2.52 -12.59
CA GLY A 351 -21.27 -3.06 -11.92
C GLY A 351 -21.10 -4.55 -12.20
N ALA A 352 -19.85 -5.00 -12.28
CA ALA A 352 -19.52 -6.37 -12.67
C ALA A 352 -19.01 -7.23 -11.48
N LEU A 353 -19.48 -8.47 -11.41
CA LEU A 353 -18.91 -9.54 -10.61
C LEU A 353 -18.24 -10.54 -11.54
N ILE A 354 -16.95 -10.79 -11.35
CA ILE A 354 -16.16 -11.71 -12.15
C ILE A 354 -15.63 -12.81 -11.23
N ILE A 355 -15.94 -14.06 -11.57
CA ILE A 355 -15.54 -15.24 -10.79
C ILE A 355 -14.81 -16.21 -11.71
N GLU A 356 -13.64 -16.68 -11.28
CA GLU A 356 -12.91 -17.78 -11.90
C GLU A 356 -12.50 -18.79 -10.83
N CYS A 357 -12.86 -20.06 -11.01
CA CYS A 357 -12.55 -21.14 -10.08
C CYS A 357 -12.58 -22.50 -10.81
N PRO A 358 -12.18 -23.60 -10.17
CA PRO A 358 -12.34 -24.94 -10.74
C PRO A 358 -13.81 -25.25 -11.00
N ASP A 359 -14.11 -25.82 -12.18
CA ASP A 359 -15.42 -26.36 -12.49
C ASP A 359 -15.48 -27.82 -12.06
N VAL A 360 -16.26 -28.11 -11.02
CA VAL A 360 -16.38 -29.43 -10.41
C VAL A 360 -16.82 -30.53 -11.40
N VAL A 361 -17.60 -30.18 -12.43
CA VAL A 361 -18.04 -31.12 -13.46
C VAL A 361 -16.92 -31.39 -14.46
N LYS A 362 -16.17 -30.35 -14.85
CA LYS A 362 -14.98 -30.52 -15.70
C LYS A 362 -13.90 -31.32 -14.99
N VAL A 363 -13.63 -31.01 -13.72
CA VAL A 363 -12.69 -31.73 -12.86
C VAL A 363 -13.10 -33.20 -12.73
N ALA A 364 -14.38 -33.51 -12.51
CA ALA A 364 -14.85 -34.90 -12.46
C ALA A 364 -14.55 -35.69 -13.74
N ARG A 365 -14.80 -35.09 -14.92
CA ARG A 365 -14.48 -35.71 -16.21
C ARG A 365 -12.99 -35.95 -16.37
N LEU A 366 -12.16 -35.00 -15.93
CA LEU A 366 -10.70 -35.11 -15.98
C LEU A 366 -10.17 -36.22 -15.05
N VAL A 367 -10.71 -36.34 -13.83
CA VAL A 367 -10.36 -37.43 -12.91
C VAL A 367 -10.74 -38.79 -13.51
N ILE A 368 -11.94 -38.93 -14.09
CA ILE A 368 -12.36 -40.17 -14.76
C ILE A 368 -11.43 -40.49 -15.95
N LYS A 369 -11.04 -39.47 -16.73
CA LYS A 369 -10.10 -39.63 -17.85
C LYS A 369 -8.73 -40.09 -17.37
N ASN A 370 -8.25 -39.58 -16.23
CA ASN A 370 -6.95 -39.88 -15.65
C ASN A 370 -6.96 -41.02 -14.62
N LYS A 371 -8.02 -41.83 -14.55
CA LYS A 371 -8.24 -42.86 -13.50
C LYS A 371 -7.13 -43.90 -13.30
N ARG A 372 -6.15 -43.99 -14.21
CA ARG A 372 -4.97 -44.88 -14.11
C ARG A 372 -3.63 -44.14 -14.06
N ASN A 373 -3.65 -42.81 -14.02
CA ASN A 373 -2.46 -41.98 -13.96
C ASN A 373 -2.32 -41.39 -12.54
N ILE A 374 -1.65 -42.14 -11.66
CA ILE A 374 -1.52 -41.77 -10.24
C ILE A 374 -0.83 -40.41 -10.06
N VAL A 375 0.16 -40.08 -10.89
CA VAL A 375 0.87 -38.81 -10.82
C VAL A 375 -0.09 -37.64 -11.11
N GLU A 376 -0.89 -37.75 -12.18
CA GLU A 376 -1.86 -36.71 -12.52
C GLU A 376 -2.98 -36.61 -11.47
N LEU A 377 -3.44 -37.73 -10.92
CA LEU A 377 -4.49 -37.75 -9.90
C LEU A 377 -4.06 -37.07 -8.60
N GLU A 378 -2.88 -37.42 -8.08
CA GLU A 378 -2.39 -36.95 -6.77
C GLU A 378 -1.72 -35.58 -6.82
N THR A 379 -1.00 -35.26 -7.90
CA THR A 379 -0.15 -34.06 -7.97
C THR A 379 -0.43 -33.17 -9.18
N GLY A 380 -1.12 -33.70 -10.19
CA GLY A 380 -1.41 -33.01 -11.44
C GLY A 380 -2.52 -31.96 -11.32
N PRO A 381 -2.54 -30.96 -12.23
CA PRO A 381 -3.57 -29.93 -12.25
C PRO A 381 -4.94 -30.44 -12.65
N HIS A 382 -5.07 -31.63 -13.27
CA HIS A 382 -6.33 -32.23 -13.71
C HIS A 382 -6.77 -33.44 -12.86
N GLY A 383 -6.19 -33.58 -11.67
CA GLY A 383 -6.53 -34.61 -10.68
C GLY A 383 -7.40 -34.09 -9.54
N PHE A 384 -7.15 -34.63 -8.35
CA PHE A 384 -7.88 -34.33 -7.12
C PHE A 384 -7.73 -32.89 -6.64
N ARG A 385 -6.68 -32.19 -7.09
CA ARG A 385 -6.45 -30.78 -6.78
C ARG A 385 -7.66 -29.89 -7.07
N GLY A 386 -8.41 -30.14 -8.15
CA GLY A 386 -9.59 -29.35 -8.48
C GLY A 386 -10.72 -29.49 -7.45
N PHE A 387 -10.78 -30.61 -6.73
CA PHE A 387 -11.78 -30.89 -5.70
C PHE A 387 -11.36 -30.43 -4.32
N TYR A 388 -10.08 -30.57 -3.95
CA TYR A 388 -9.65 -30.48 -2.56
C TYR A 388 -8.63 -29.37 -2.27
N GLY A 389 -8.14 -28.67 -3.30
CA GLY A 389 -7.09 -27.65 -3.16
C GLY A 389 -5.69 -28.15 -3.53
N GLU A 390 -4.70 -27.26 -3.46
CA GLU A 390 -3.31 -27.60 -3.78
C GLU A 390 -2.68 -28.51 -2.71
N PRO A 391 -2.21 -29.73 -3.05
CA PRO A 391 -1.61 -30.65 -2.09
C PRO A 391 -0.18 -30.21 -1.74
N VAL A 392 -0.04 -29.30 -0.77
CA VAL A 392 1.25 -28.87 -0.20
C VAL A 392 1.48 -29.46 1.19
N LYS A 393 2.74 -29.70 1.57
CA LYS A 393 3.09 -30.31 2.87
C LYS A 393 2.55 -29.56 4.09
N ASN A 394 2.33 -28.25 3.96
CA ASN A 394 1.89 -27.36 5.03
C ASN A 394 0.51 -26.74 4.72
N MET A 395 -0.42 -27.52 4.16
CA MET A 395 -1.79 -27.05 3.93
C MET A 395 -2.42 -26.53 5.22
N THR A 396 -3.10 -25.41 5.10
CA THR A 396 -3.90 -24.77 6.15
C THR A 396 -5.38 -24.88 5.82
N ASN A 397 -6.25 -24.52 6.77
CA ASN A 397 -7.69 -24.46 6.55
C ASN A 397 -8.13 -23.51 5.41
N TRP A 398 -7.23 -22.63 4.95
CA TRP A 398 -7.48 -21.71 3.85
C TRP A 398 -7.19 -22.33 2.49
N ASP A 399 -6.36 -23.37 2.42
CA ASP A 399 -5.96 -24.01 1.15
C ASP A 399 -7.01 -25.01 0.65
N TYR A 400 -7.89 -25.52 1.53
CA TYR A 400 -8.90 -26.48 1.16
C TYR A 400 -10.08 -25.84 0.42
N HIS A 401 -10.48 -26.46 -0.69
CA HIS A 401 -11.77 -26.19 -1.30
C HIS A 401 -12.87 -26.81 -0.42
N LYS A 402 -13.85 -25.98 -0.02
CA LYS A 402 -14.98 -26.34 0.82
C LYS A 402 -16.26 -26.59 0.01
N TRP A 403 -16.33 -26.05 -1.21
CA TRP A 403 -17.46 -26.28 -2.10
C TRP A 403 -17.05 -26.28 -3.57
N GLY A 404 -17.78 -27.05 -4.38
CA GLY A 404 -17.58 -27.14 -5.83
C GLY A 404 -18.65 -26.38 -6.62
N TYR A 405 -18.22 -25.64 -7.64
CA TYR A 405 -19.10 -24.92 -8.56
C TYR A 405 -18.94 -25.47 -9.97
N SER A 406 -19.99 -25.34 -10.77
CA SER A 406 -19.94 -25.53 -12.22
C SER A 406 -20.52 -24.30 -12.90
N GLU A 407 -20.23 -24.13 -14.19
CA GLU A 407 -20.80 -23.03 -14.98
C GLU A 407 -22.31 -22.93 -14.76
N PHE A 408 -23.03 -24.05 -14.86
CA PHE A 408 -24.48 -24.09 -14.68
C PHE A 408 -24.94 -23.69 -13.27
N THR A 409 -24.30 -24.21 -12.22
CA THR A 409 -24.73 -23.96 -10.84
C THR A 409 -24.46 -22.51 -10.43
N LEU A 410 -23.31 -21.95 -10.82
CA LEU A 410 -22.95 -20.58 -10.52
C LEU A 410 -23.77 -19.58 -11.34
N GLN A 411 -24.02 -19.84 -12.64
CA GLN A 411 -24.93 -19.02 -13.44
C GLN A 411 -26.34 -18.98 -12.84
N THR A 412 -26.87 -20.13 -12.43
CA THR A 412 -28.21 -20.23 -11.83
C THR A 412 -28.30 -19.41 -10.54
N LYS A 413 -27.28 -19.48 -9.67
CA LYS A 413 -27.20 -18.68 -8.45
C LYS A 413 -27.17 -17.18 -8.75
N LEU A 414 -26.31 -16.75 -9.66
CA LEU A 414 -26.17 -15.32 -9.99
C LEU A 414 -27.45 -14.75 -10.63
N LYS A 415 -28.15 -15.51 -11.49
CA LYS A 415 -29.45 -15.10 -12.02
C LYS A 415 -30.50 -14.94 -10.92
N LYS A 416 -30.55 -15.83 -9.93
CA LYS A 416 -31.46 -15.72 -8.78
C LYS A 416 -31.19 -14.49 -7.91
N LEU A 417 -29.96 -13.97 -7.92
CA LEU A 417 -29.56 -12.73 -7.25
C LEU A 417 -29.87 -11.46 -8.06
N ASN A 418 -30.61 -11.57 -9.17
CA ASN A 418 -31.00 -10.46 -10.05
C ASN A 418 -29.84 -9.77 -10.78
N PHE A 419 -28.74 -10.49 -11.07
CA PHE A 419 -27.79 -10.02 -12.08
C PHE A 419 -28.46 -10.04 -13.46
N SER A 420 -28.56 -8.88 -14.11
CA SER A 420 -29.24 -8.67 -15.39
C SER A 420 -28.59 -9.43 -16.55
N LYS A 421 -27.26 -9.62 -16.51
CA LYS A 421 -26.50 -10.37 -17.53
C LYS A 421 -25.51 -11.31 -16.88
N VAL A 422 -25.52 -12.58 -17.26
CA VAL A 422 -24.57 -13.59 -16.74
C VAL A 422 -23.99 -14.40 -17.90
N LYS A 423 -22.68 -14.22 -18.16
CA LYS A 423 -21.97 -14.81 -19.31
C LYS A 423 -20.80 -15.67 -18.86
N VAL A 424 -20.64 -16.84 -19.47
CA VAL A 424 -19.44 -17.68 -19.35
C VAL A 424 -18.39 -17.21 -20.33
N GLU A 425 -17.14 -17.11 -19.88
CA GLU A 425 -15.98 -16.77 -20.71
C GLU A 425 -14.84 -17.77 -20.50
N LYS A 426 -13.77 -17.65 -21.31
CA LYS A 426 -12.57 -18.46 -21.12
C LYS A 426 -11.80 -17.97 -19.88
N PRO A 427 -11.27 -18.88 -19.04
CA PRO A 427 -10.39 -18.54 -17.93
C PRO A 427 -9.16 -17.74 -18.37
N VAL A 428 -8.76 -16.76 -17.57
CA VAL A 428 -7.63 -15.86 -17.84
C VAL A 428 -6.52 -15.97 -16.79
N SER A 429 -6.80 -16.57 -15.64
CA SER A 429 -5.86 -16.78 -14.53
C SER A 429 -5.36 -18.23 -14.48
N HIS A 430 -4.43 -18.52 -13.55
CA HIS A 430 -3.98 -19.88 -13.19
C HIS A 430 -3.78 -20.83 -14.38
N GLY A 431 -2.99 -20.41 -15.37
CA GLY A 431 -2.67 -21.23 -16.54
C GLY A 431 -3.78 -21.32 -17.60
N ARG A 432 -4.85 -20.53 -17.50
CA ARG A 432 -5.93 -20.38 -18.49
C ARG A 432 -6.58 -21.72 -18.87
N ARG A 433 -6.79 -22.57 -17.88
CA ARG A 433 -7.19 -23.98 -18.05
C ARG A 433 -8.68 -24.10 -18.38
N SER A 434 -9.06 -23.77 -19.61
CA SER A 434 -10.46 -23.87 -20.08
C SER A 434 -11.11 -25.26 -19.97
N ASN A 435 -10.28 -26.31 -19.96
CA ASN A 435 -10.70 -27.70 -19.78
C ASN A 435 -11.00 -28.08 -18.32
N ARG A 436 -10.65 -27.23 -17.34
CA ARG A 436 -10.79 -27.48 -15.90
C ARG A 436 -11.55 -26.39 -15.18
N ASP A 437 -11.25 -25.14 -15.48
CA ASP A 437 -11.76 -23.97 -14.77
C ASP A 437 -12.95 -23.36 -15.51
N LEU A 438 -13.83 -22.70 -14.76
CA LEU A 438 -14.88 -21.83 -15.27
C LEU A 438 -14.48 -20.38 -15.09
N ARG A 439 -15.03 -19.49 -15.91
CA ARG A 439 -15.02 -18.05 -15.67
C ARG A 439 -16.38 -17.47 -16.00
N ILE A 440 -16.98 -16.73 -15.07
CA ILE A 440 -18.27 -16.07 -15.26
C ILE A 440 -18.13 -14.58 -15.01
N ILE A 441 -18.74 -13.78 -15.88
CA ILE A 441 -18.97 -12.35 -15.70
C ILE A 441 -20.46 -12.12 -15.52
N ALA A 442 -20.83 -11.51 -14.41
CA ALA A 442 -22.20 -11.12 -14.10
C ALA A 442 -22.31 -9.60 -13.92
N ILE A 443 -23.26 -8.97 -14.61
CA ILE A 443 -23.54 -7.54 -14.54
C ILE A 443 -24.80 -7.33 -13.72
N LYS A 444 -24.76 -6.39 -12.77
CA LYS A 444 -25.90 -6.00 -11.96
C LYS A 444 -26.89 -5.19 -12.79
#